data_AF-A0A962KGF2-F1
#
_entry.id   AF-A0A962KGF2-F1
#
_cell.length_a   1.000
_cell.length_b   1.000
_cell.length_c   1.000
_cell.angle_alpha   90.00
_cell.angle_beta   90.00
_cell.angle_gamma   90.00
#
_symmetry.space_group_name_H-M   'P 1'
#
loop_
_entity.id
_entity.type
_entity.pdbx_description
1 polymer ?
#
loop_
_entity_poly.entity_id
_entity_poly.type
_entity_poly.pdbx_seq_one_letter_code
_entity_poly.pdbx_strand_id
1 'polypeptide(L)'
;FLMNDEYPSYSSNDIAERGQLRKIGKFLDINQYDPIPRNQIADESLDLVTIYIGLHHIPREKLQPFLESVWRVLRPNGKLIIRDHDVDSAEFHEFISLIHDAFYSGLNKDWDYVSQEPRFFCSAQQLVTLVEEHGFKADSRRLIQDHDPTKNTLILFTKQPSAQQAQLDIHQQLDANPNYQRDEGQSYLTLPEWFLVYNPDEYGQYLNTHSATDFPYFMSIGQFWQYYHQVNQTMGERYDFNGGYHLMVGVLGLSYSVENGVKGLYENSIGRVSELVSSKSLTDEDKFAAYVANDYVSFINVRPWYEYSFSTQLKKLWFDTPVLGKNPFRKLERRLILSTEYLEKAMYATLITGATRLIYGVADDSVLARVIKLDESFFAQHPKIKRINSYADGSMLISLPRYLEFKDAVLAISQANGQFIEIAGNQYIFATVLANKDWQANIDNSKVNFAMPIATKRTQKRVAITLEISQLANSLKQLQQTGADIEHLYDY
;
A
#
# COMPACT_ATOMS: atom_id res chain seq x y z
N PHE A 1 -6.68 -17.02 40.86
CA PHE A 1 -5.44 -17.39 41.58
C PHE A 1 -5.29 -16.44 42.76
N LEU A 2 -4.57 -16.83 43.80
CA LEU A 2 -4.21 -15.95 44.92
C LEU A 2 -2.69 -16.04 45.10
N MET A 3 -1.99 -14.92 44.93
CA MET A 3 -0.53 -14.84 45.08
C MET A 3 -0.21 -14.10 46.38
N ASN A 4 0.50 -14.75 47.31
CA ASN A 4 0.86 -14.16 48.60
C ASN A 4 2.12 -14.84 49.19
N ASP A 5 2.76 -14.23 50.20
CA ASP A 5 3.87 -14.81 50.97
C ASP A 5 3.38 -15.81 52.03
N GLU A 6 2.16 -15.64 52.53
CA GLU A 6 1.55 -16.55 53.50
C GLU A 6 0.51 -17.49 52.85
N TYR A 7 0.69 -18.80 53.08
CA TYR A 7 -0.25 -19.81 52.60
C TYR A 7 -1.57 -19.74 53.41
N PRO A 8 -2.74 -19.62 52.76
CA PRO A 8 -4.00 -19.47 53.47
C PRO A 8 -4.28 -20.69 54.33
N SER A 9 -4.60 -20.48 55.61
CA SER A 9 -4.88 -21.53 56.58
C SER A 9 -6.39 -21.72 56.80
N TYR A 10 -6.74 -22.63 57.72
CA TYR A 10 -8.10 -22.80 58.25
C TYR A 10 -8.21 -22.27 59.69
N SER A 11 -7.35 -21.30 60.06
CA SER A 11 -7.49 -20.59 61.34
C SER A 11 -8.85 -19.86 61.39
N SER A 12 -9.36 -19.60 62.59
CA SER A 12 -10.59 -18.82 62.75
C SER A 12 -10.45 -17.40 62.21
N ASN A 13 -9.25 -16.81 62.29
CA ASN A 13 -8.98 -15.47 61.76
C ASN A 13 -9.03 -15.48 60.22
N ASP A 14 -8.31 -16.40 59.56
CA ASP A 14 -8.30 -16.49 58.10
C ASP A 14 -9.68 -16.80 57.52
N ILE A 15 -10.49 -17.60 58.22
CA ILE A 15 -11.87 -17.90 57.80
C ILE A 15 -12.74 -16.65 57.93
N ALA A 16 -12.58 -15.87 59.00
CA ALA A 16 -13.31 -14.63 59.22
C ALA A 16 -12.93 -13.57 58.18
N GLU A 17 -11.63 -13.34 57.95
CA GLU A 17 -11.12 -12.37 56.97
C GLU A 17 -11.53 -12.73 55.54
N ARG A 18 -11.45 -14.02 55.18
CA ARG A 18 -11.88 -14.48 53.85
C ARG A 18 -13.41 -14.52 53.68
N GLY A 19 -14.16 -14.48 54.78
CA GLY A 19 -15.62 -14.51 54.80
C GLY A 19 -16.26 -15.84 54.36
N GLN A 20 -15.49 -16.93 54.25
CA GLN A 20 -16.00 -18.25 53.84
C GLN A 20 -15.12 -19.40 54.30
N LEU A 21 -15.71 -20.60 54.45
CA LEU A 21 -14.98 -21.80 54.90
C LEU A 21 -13.94 -22.30 53.87
N ARG A 22 -14.24 -22.27 52.57
CA ARG A 22 -13.32 -22.78 51.53
C ARG A 22 -12.27 -21.74 51.16
N LYS A 23 -11.06 -22.19 50.81
CA LYS A 23 -9.97 -21.33 50.30
C LYS A 23 -10.31 -20.78 48.90
N ILE A 24 -9.84 -19.57 48.60
CA ILE A 24 -10.10 -18.90 47.31
C ILE A 24 -9.03 -19.28 46.28
N GLY A 25 -9.48 -19.85 45.16
CA GLY A 25 -8.65 -20.09 43.99
C GLY A 25 -7.45 -21.02 44.24
N LYS A 26 -6.56 -21.07 43.24
CA LYS A 26 -5.27 -21.76 43.34
C LYS A 26 -4.24 -20.78 43.94
N PHE A 27 -3.60 -21.20 45.03
CA PHE A 27 -2.52 -20.45 45.68
C PHE A 27 -1.25 -20.48 44.82
N LEU A 28 -0.53 -19.36 44.82
CA LEU A 28 0.78 -19.16 44.25
C LEU A 28 1.64 -18.48 45.30
N ASP A 29 2.82 -19.01 45.56
CA ASP A 29 3.79 -18.32 46.41
C ASP A 29 4.22 -17.04 45.68
N ILE A 30 4.22 -15.90 46.38
CA ILE A 30 4.71 -14.64 45.81
C ILE A 30 6.19 -14.71 45.45
N ASN A 31 6.92 -15.65 46.07
CA ASN A 31 8.31 -15.99 45.80
C ASN A 31 9.19 -14.73 45.66
N GLN A 32 9.09 -13.84 46.65
CA GLN A 32 9.79 -12.56 46.69
C GLN A 32 9.61 -11.72 45.40
N TYR A 33 8.41 -11.72 44.83
CA TYR A 33 8.07 -11.01 43.58
C TYR A 33 8.85 -11.47 42.34
N ASP A 34 9.36 -12.69 42.33
CA ASP A 34 9.88 -13.29 41.10
C ASP A 34 8.76 -13.40 40.03
N PRO A 35 9.12 -13.42 38.73
CA PRO A 35 8.16 -13.55 37.64
C PRO A 35 7.21 -14.73 37.83
N ILE A 36 5.92 -14.53 37.53
CA ILE A 36 4.91 -15.59 37.58
C ILE A 36 5.35 -16.74 36.66
N PRO A 37 5.55 -17.97 37.18
CA PRO A 37 6.08 -19.07 36.37
C PRO A 37 5.10 -19.56 35.30
N ARG A 38 5.61 -19.82 34.08
CA ARG A 38 4.83 -20.32 32.94
C ARG A 38 4.16 -21.68 33.19
N ASN A 39 4.76 -22.51 34.05
CA ASN A 39 4.18 -23.80 34.46
C ASN A 39 3.05 -23.67 35.50
N GLN A 40 2.87 -22.48 36.10
CA GLN A 40 1.82 -22.23 37.09
C GLN A 40 0.64 -21.44 36.50
N ILE A 41 0.93 -20.40 35.69
CA ILE A 41 -0.06 -19.66 34.90
C ILE A 41 0.42 -19.52 33.45
N ALA A 42 -0.40 -20.01 32.52
CA ALA A 42 -0.17 -19.93 31.09
C ALA A 42 -0.23 -18.49 30.58
N ASP A 43 0.43 -18.24 29.45
CA ASP A 43 0.35 -16.98 28.71
C ASP A 43 -1.11 -16.71 28.31
N GLU A 44 -1.52 -15.45 28.38
CA GLU A 44 -2.82 -14.96 27.88
C GLU A 44 -4.02 -15.79 28.39
N SER A 45 -3.99 -16.15 29.66
CA SER A 45 -4.99 -17.01 30.29
C SER A 45 -5.92 -16.29 31.26
N LEU A 46 -5.58 -15.06 31.66
CA LEU A 46 -6.34 -14.26 32.62
C LEU A 46 -7.00 -13.05 31.96
N ASP A 47 -8.24 -12.76 32.34
CA ASP A 47 -8.93 -11.53 31.93
C ASP A 47 -8.65 -10.34 32.87
N LEU A 48 -8.29 -10.62 34.13
CA LEU A 48 -8.06 -9.63 35.19
C LEU A 48 -6.92 -10.04 36.13
N VAL A 49 -6.06 -9.08 36.46
CA VAL A 49 -5.09 -9.14 37.56
C VAL A 49 -5.30 -7.93 38.46
N THR A 50 -5.25 -8.13 39.78
CA THR A 50 -5.40 -7.06 40.78
C THR A 50 -4.22 -7.08 41.75
N ILE A 51 -3.60 -5.92 41.99
CA ILE A 51 -2.49 -5.74 42.92
C ILE A 51 -2.90 -4.68 43.93
N TYR A 52 -3.29 -5.11 45.13
CA TYR A 52 -3.84 -4.21 46.17
C TYR A 52 -2.85 -3.80 47.24
N ILE A 53 -1.72 -4.50 47.34
CA ILE A 53 -0.65 -4.19 48.30
C ILE A 53 0.30 -3.09 47.78
N GLY A 54 0.15 -2.67 46.51
CA GLY A 54 1.04 -1.69 45.87
C GLY A 54 2.30 -2.32 45.27
N LEU A 55 2.86 -1.64 44.27
CA LEU A 55 4.14 -2.02 43.65
C LEU A 55 5.33 -1.51 44.46
N HIS A 56 5.12 -0.56 45.38
CA HIS A 56 6.18 0.03 46.20
C HIS A 56 6.89 -0.98 47.13
N HIS A 57 6.31 -2.15 47.39
CA HIS A 57 6.97 -3.23 48.14
C HIS A 57 7.89 -4.12 47.28
N ILE A 58 7.91 -3.93 45.96
CA ILE A 58 8.70 -4.76 45.05
C ILE A 58 10.11 -4.18 44.92
N PRO A 59 11.18 -4.96 45.19
CA PRO A 59 12.56 -4.56 44.89
C PRO A 59 12.71 -4.06 43.45
N ARG A 60 13.42 -2.95 43.26
CA ARG A 60 13.51 -2.27 41.95
C ARG A 60 14.01 -3.19 40.84
N GLU A 61 14.94 -4.08 41.17
CA GLU A 61 15.51 -5.07 40.28
C GLU A 61 14.53 -6.19 39.87
N LYS A 62 13.45 -6.38 40.63
CA LYS A 62 12.42 -7.39 40.37
C LYS A 62 11.15 -6.84 39.74
N LEU A 63 10.92 -5.53 39.85
CA LEU A 63 9.71 -4.85 39.40
C LEU A 63 9.41 -5.07 37.91
N GLN A 64 10.41 -4.84 37.06
CA GLN A 64 10.26 -5.03 35.61
C GLN A 64 9.94 -6.50 35.25
N PRO A 65 10.76 -7.51 35.65
CA PRO A 65 10.44 -8.91 35.37
C PRO A 65 9.07 -9.35 35.90
N PHE A 66 8.65 -8.83 37.05
CA PHE A 66 7.33 -9.11 37.62
C PHE A 66 6.21 -8.53 36.75
N LEU A 67 6.28 -7.25 36.37
CA LEU A 67 5.29 -6.60 35.50
C LEU A 67 5.21 -7.26 34.11
N GLU A 68 6.35 -7.64 33.52
CA GLU A 68 6.40 -8.40 32.27
C GLU A 68 5.64 -9.74 32.39
N SER A 69 5.76 -10.41 33.55
CA SER A 69 5.03 -11.65 33.81
C SER A 69 3.52 -11.42 33.98
N VAL A 70 3.10 -10.28 34.54
CA VAL A 70 1.69 -9.87 34.65
C VAL A 70 1.11 -9.57 33.26
N TRP A 71 1.85 -8.82 32.44
CA TRP A 71 1.49 -8.56 31.04
C TRP A 71 1.34 -9.86 30.24
N ARG A 72 2.26 -10.81 30.44
CA ARG A 72 2.25 -12.12 29.78
C ARG A 72 0.99 -12.93 30.11
N VAL A 73 0.57 -13.01 31.37
CA VAL A 73 -0.58 -13.86 31.78
C VAL A 73 -1.92 -13.25 31.39
N LEU A 74 -2.00 -11.93 31.19
CA LEU A 74 -3.23 -11.25 30.76
C LEU A 74 -3.51 -11.50 29.27
N ARG A 75 -4.77 -11.76 28.92
CA ARG A 75 -5.24 -11.77 27.52
C ARG A 75 -5.13 -10.39 26.87
N PRO A 76 -5.06 -10.29 25.54
CA PRO A 76 -5.23 -9.02 24.84
C PRO A 76 -6.45 -8.26 25.37
N ASN A 77 -6.30 -6.96 25.65
CA ASN A 77 -7.30 -6.10 26.31
C ASN A 77 -7.68 -6.45 27.77
N GLY A 78 -7.03 -7.46 28.37
CA GLY A 78 -7.16 -7.83 29.77
C GLY A 78 -6.81 -6.68 30.72
N LYS A 79 -7.37 -6.73 31.93
CA LYS A 79 -7.31 -5.62 32.89
C LYS A 79 -6.28 -5.88 33.99
N LEU A 80 -5.52 -4.84 34.31
CA LEU A 80 -4.68 -4.77 35.49
C LEU A 80 -5.22 -3.66 36.38
N ILE A 81 -5.51 -3.96 37.64
CA ILE A 81 -5.90 -2.94 38.63
C ILE A 81 -4.79 -2.87 39.67
N ILE A 82 -4.26 -1.67 39.89
CA ILE A 82 -3.26 -1.42 40.93
C ILE A 82 -3.85 -0.42 41.93
N ARG A 83 -3.70 -0.72 43.23
CA ARG A 83 -3.90 0.23 44.33
C ARG A 83 -2.53 0.56 44.90
N ASP A 84 -2.19 1.84 44.94
CA ASP A 84 -0.92 2.32 45.51
C ASP A 84 -1.10 3.72 46.13
N HIS A 85 -0.15 4.15 46.94
CA HIS A 85 -0.10 5.49 47.51
C HIS A 85 0.29 6.52 46.45
N ASP A 86 -0.41 7.66 46.39
CA ASP A 86 0.00 8.81 45.58
C ASP A 86 0.99 9.69 46.36
N VAL A 87 2.27 9.33 46.31
CA VAL A 87 3.33 10.02 47.06
C VAL A 87 4.04 11.05 46.18
N ASP A 88 3.70 12.33 46.39
CA ASP A 88 4.11 13.47 45.57
C ASP A 88 5.14 14.40 46.25
N SER A 89 5.50 14.13 47.50
CA SER A 89 6.40 14.98 48.30
C SER A 89 7.22 14.18 49.31
N ALA A 90 8.34 14.75 49.76
CA ALA A 90 9.23 14.11 50.73
C ALA A 90 8.57 14.00 52.12
N GLU A 91 7.83 15.02 52.52
CA GLU A 91 7.07 15.03 53.77
C GLU A 91 5.99 13.95 53.77
N PHE A 92 5.30 13.76 52.65
CA PHE A 92 4.30 12.70 52.53
C PHE A 92 4.95 11.31 52.46
N HIS A 93 6.13 11.18 51.85
CA HIS A 93 6.91 9.94 51.91
C HIS A 93 7.25 9.55 53.35
N GLU A 94 7.69 10.49 54.18
CA GLU A 94 7.94 10.24 55.62
C GLU A 94 6.65 9.84 56.34
N PHE A 95 5.54 10.55 56.08
CA PHE A 95 4.24 10.23 56.66
C PHE A 95 3.79 8.79 56.32
N ILE A 96 3.83 8.40 55.04
CA ILE A 96 3.45 7.03 54.63
C ILE A 96 4.39 5.99 55.24
N SER A 97 5.71 6.28 55.29
CA SER A 97 6.67 5.39 55.95
C SER A 97 6.31 5.14 57.43
N LEU A 98 5.88 6.19 58.14
CA LEU A 98 5.43 6.06 59.53
C LEU A 98 4.14 5.24 59.65
N ILE A 99 3.21 5.36 58.70
CA ILE A 99 2.01 4.53 58.67
C ILE A 99 2.35 3.05 58.49
N HIS A 100 3.35 2.72 57.66
CA HIS A 100 3.85 1.35 57.53
C HIS A 100 4.45 0.84 58.85
N ASP A 101 5.27 1.66 59.53
CA ASP A 101 5.83 1.31 60.85
C ASP A 101 4.70 1.02 61.86
N ALA A 102 3.67 1.87 61.89
CA ALA A 102 2.52 1.70 62.78
C ALA A 102 1.71 0.44 62.46
N PHE A 103 1.51 0.13 61.17
CA PHE A 103 0.83 -1.08 60.72
C PHE A 103 1.57 -2.34 61.18
N TYR A 104 2.89 -2.41 60.95
CA TYR A 104 3.69 -3.57 61.36
C TYR A 104 3.85 -3.69 62.87
N SER A 105 3.87 -2.58 63.60
CA SER A 105 3.78 -2.59 65.05
C SER A 105 2.48 -3.24 65.52
N GLY A 106 1.36 -2.98 64.84
CA GLY A 106 0.07 -3.63 65.11
C GLY A 106 0.08 -5.15 64.84
N LEU A 107 0.98 -5.62 63.97
CA LEU A 107 1.21 -7.03 63.67
C LEU A 107 2.29 -7.68 64.56
N ASN A 108 2.75 -6.99 65.61
CA ASN A 108 3.82 -7.45 66.51
C ASN A 108 5.12 -7.84 65.78
N LYS A 109 5.48 -7.13 64.70
CA LYS A 109 6.80 -7.28 64.06
C LYS A 109 7.83 -6.42 64.78
N ASP A 110 9.06 -6.92 64.87
CA ASP A 110 10.18 -6.19 65.47
C ASP A 110 10.84 -5.21 64.49
N TRP A 111 11.76 -4.39 65.02
CA TRP A 111 12.45 -3.39 64.22
C TRP A 111 13.36 -4.00 63.15
N ASP A 112 13.96 -5.17 63.41
CA ASP A 112 14.83 -5.84 62.45
C ASP A 112 14.04 -6.25 61.21
N TYR A 113 12.78 -6.69 61.37
CA TYR A 113 11.86 -6.94 60.26
C TYR A 113 11.45 -5.65 59.55
N VAL A 114 10.94 -4.66 60.30
CA VAL A 114 10.37 -3.43 59.73
C VAL A 114 11.41 -2.61 58.96
N SER A 115 12.65 -2.53 59.47
CA SER A 115 13.73 -1.77 58.83
C SER A 115 14.23 -2.36 57.51
N GLN A 116 13.90 -3.62 57.21
CA GLN A 116 14.24 -4.30 55.97
C GLN A 116 13.12 -4.25 54.92
N GLU A 117 11.96 -3.68 55.27
CA GLU A 117 10.82 -3.57 54.37
C GLU A 117 11.15 -2.68 53.16
N PRO A 118 10.99 -3.19 51.92
CA PRO A 118 11.12 -2.35 50.74
C PRO A 118 10.00 -1.30 50.69
N ARG A 119 10.39 -0.02 50.55
CA ARG A 119 9.48 1.14 50.49
C ARG A 119 9.85 2.05 49.32
N PHE A 120 9.41 1.69 48.12
CA PHE A 120 9.68 2.43 46.88
C PHE A 120 8.47 3.26 46.44
N PHE A 121 8.01 4.17 47.30
CA PHE A 121 6.87 5.02 47.00
C PHE A 121 7.14 5.94 45.80
N CYS A 122 6.10 6.23 45.04
CA CYS A 122 6.13 7.16 43.92
C CYS A 122 4.77 7.85 43.76
N SER A 123 4.68 8.88 42.92
CA SER A 123 3.39 9.50 42.62
C SER A 123 2.56 8.61 41.71
N ALA A 124 1.24 8.80 41.71
CA ALA A 124 0.34 8.09 40.82
C ALA A 124 0.70 8.31 39.35
N GLN A 125 1.25 9.47 38.98
CA GLN A 125 1.70 9.75 37.62
C GLN A 125 2.99 8.97 37.27
N GLN A 126 3.93 8.85 38.20
CA GLN A 126 5.14 8.03 38.00
C GLN A 126 4.79 6.54 37.88
N LEU A 127 3.85 6.06 38.70
CA LEU A 127 3.31 4.70 38.60
C LEU A 127 2.69 4.44 37.22
N VAL A 128 1.89 5.38 36.71
CA VAL A 128 1.28 5.27 35.38
C VAL A 128 2.35 5.15 34.30
N THR A 129 3.33 6.06 34.29
CA THR A 129 4.43 6.02 33.32
C THR A 129 5.17 4.68 33.36
N LEU A 130 5.53 4.22 34.56
CA LEU A 130 6.17 2.92 34.75
C LEU A 130 5.35 1.76 34.17
N VAL A 131 4.06 1.69 34.46
CA VAL A 131 3.22 0.58 34.01
C VAL A 131 2.94 0.66 32.51
N GLU A 132 2.80 1.85 31.94
CA GLU A 132 2.62 2.05 30.50
C GLU A 132 3.87 1.67 29.68
N GLU A 133 5.07 1.88 30.21
CA GLU A 133 6.32 1.38 29.63
C GLU A 133 6.35 -0.15 29.46
N HIS A 134 5.52 -0.88 30.23
CA HIS A 134 5.40 -2.34 30.19
C HIS A 134 4.19 -2.81 29.37
N GLY A 135 3.74 -2.03 28.39
CA GLY A 135 2.74 -2.47 27.41
C GLY A 135 1.30 -2.40 27.91
N PHE A 136 1.03 -1.54 28.88
CA PHE A 136 -0.32 -1.21 29.34
C PHE A 136 -0.72 0.21 28.93
N LYS A 137 -2.01 0.50 29.04
CA LYS A 137 -2.56 1.87 28.92
C LYS A 137 -3.45 2.15 30.11
N ALA A 138 -3.20 3.26 30.79
CA ALA A 138 -4.03 3.67 31.92
C ALA A 138 -5.39 4.20 31.42
N ASP A 139 -6.46 3.87 32.16
CA ASP A 139 -7.71 4.62 32.08
C ASP A 139 -7.45 6.07 32.56
N SER A 140 -8.29 7.03 32.17
CA SER A 140 -8.16 8.41 32.67
C SER A 140 -8.66 8.55 34.11
N ARG A 141 -9.54 7.64 34.55
CA ARG A 141 -10.16 7.67 35.87
C ARG A 141 -9.19 7.18 36.95
N ARG A 142 -9.26 7.82 38.11
CA ARG A 142 -8.58 7.43 39.34
C ARG A 142 -9.65 7.34 40.43
N LEU A 143 -9.66 6.27 41.20
CA LEU A 143 -10.53 6.17 42.36
C LEU A 143 -9.69 6.32 43.62
N ILE A 144 -9.98 7.34 44.40
CA ILE A 144 -9.36 7.57 45.71
C ILE A 144 -10.35 7.08 46.75
N GLN A 145 -9.84 6.44 47.80
CA GLN A 145 -10.67 6.00 48.90
C GLN A 145 -11.11 7.21 49.76
N ASP A 146 -12.42 7.38 49.92
CA ASP A 146 -12.97 8.45 50.76
C ASP A 146 -12.43 8.35 52.19
N HIS A 147 -12.02 9.50 52.74
CA HIS A 147 -11.47 9.63 54.09
C HIS A 147 -10.19 8.82 54.37
N ASP A 148 -9.46 8.41 53.35
CA ASP A 148 -8.14 7.79 53.49
C ASP A 148 -7.02 8.86 53.49
N PRO A 149 -6.36 9.12 54.63
CA PRO A 149 -5.28 10.11 54.70
C PRO A 149 -4.01 9.67 53.96
N THR A 150 -3.93 8.41 53.53
CA THR A 150 -2.74 7.85 52.86
C THR A 150 -2.81 7.93 51.34
N LYS A 151 -3.86 8.57 50.78
CA LYS A 151 -4.07 8.74 49.33
C LYS A 151 -3.97 7.42 48.54
N ASN A 152 -4.56 6.32 49.02
CA ASN A 152 -4.62 5.12 48.20
C ASN A 152 -5.44 5.37 46.94
N THR A 153 -4.77 5.21 45.81
CA THR A 153 -5.31 5.48 44.49
C THR A 153 -5.40 4.18 43.72
N LEU A 154 -6.62 3.88 43.27
CA LEU A 154 -6.90 2.76 42.39
C LEU A 154 -6.83 3.21 40.93
N ILE A 155 -6.04 2.48 40.14
CA ILE A 155 -5.82 2.76 38.72
C ILE A 155 -6.14 1.51 37.91
N LEU A 156 -6.96 1.68 36.87
CA LEU A 156 -7.23 0.65 35.87
C LEU A 156 -6.26 0.80 34.70
N PHE A 157 -5.63 -0.30 34.33
CA PHE A 157 -4.78 -0.45 33.17
C PHE A 157 -5.34 -1.50 32.22
N THR A 158 -5.18 -1.29 30.92
CA THR A 158 -5.57 -2.25 29.87
C THR A 158 -4.33 -2.71 29.12
N LYS A 159 -4.11 -4.02 29.04
CA LYS A 159 -3.03 -4.61 28.22
C LYS A 159 -3.17 -4.15 26.77
N GLN A 160 -2.13 -3.52 26.24
CA GLN A 160 -2.06 -3.18 24.82
C GLN A 160 -1.63 -4.42 24.01
N PRO A 161 -2.11 -4.58 22.77
CA PRO A 161 -1.59 -5.58 21.85
C PRO A 161 -0.06 -5.44 21.72
N SER A 162 0.65 -6.54 21.56
CA SER A 162 2.06 -6.47 21.15
C SER A 162 2.16 -5.82 19.77
N ALA A 163 3.32 -5.26 19.42
CA ALA A 163 3.55 -4.70 18.08
C ALA A 163 3.24 -5.72 16.96
N GLN A 164 3.59 -6.99 17.19
CA GLN A 164 3.32 -8.08 16.25
C GLN A 164 1.82 -8.38 16.13
N GLN A 165 1.08 -8.39 17.23
CA GLN A 165 -0.38 -8.56 17.23
C GLN A 165 -1.07 -7.39 16.53
N ALA A 166 -0.67 -6.15 16.84
CA ALA A 166 -1.20 -4.95 16.19
C ALA A 166 -0.97 -4.97 14.68
N GLN A 167 0.21 -5.42 14.24
CA GLN A 167 0.50 -5.58 12.82
C GLN A 167 -0.38 -6.66 12.18
N LEU A 168 -0.59 -7.80 12.84
CA LEU A 168 -1.48 -8.86 12.36
C LEU A 168 -2.93 -8.38 12.23
N ASP A 169 -3.42 -7.64 13.22
CA ASP A 169 -4.77 -7.08 13.23
C ASP A 169 -4.99 -6.07 12.08
N ILE A 170 -3.95 -5.30 11.73
CA ILE A 170 -4.01 -4.41 10.57
C ILE A 170 -4.07 -5.21 9.26
N HIS A 171 -3.24 -6.24 9.08
CA HIS A 171 -3.28 -7.08 7.87
C HIS A 171 -4.64 -7.76 7.71
N GLN A 172 -5.22 -8.29 8.80
CA GLN A 172 -6.57 -8.86 8.75
C GLN A 172 -7.64 -7.84 8.32
N GLN A 173 -7.53 -6.59 8.78
CA GLN A 173 -8.43 -5.51 8.35
C GLN A 173 -8.22 -5.13 6.89
N LEU A 174 -6.98 -5.16 6.40
CA LEU A 174 -6.65 -4.90 5.01
C LEU A 174 -7.20 -6.01 4.10
N ASP A 175 -6.95 -7.27 4.44
CA ASP A 175 -7.41 -8.45 3.70
C ASP A 175 -8.94 -8.59 3.68
N ALA A 176 -9.63 -8.01 4.67
CA ALA A 176 -11.10 -7.93 4.67
C ALA A 176 -11.65 -7.00 3.57
N ASN A 177 -10.82 -6.15 2.94
CA ASN A 177 -11.22 -5.35 1.79
C ASN A 177 -11.04 -6.19 0.50
N PRO A 178 -12.13 -6.57 -0.19
CA PRO A 178 -12.07 -7.52 -1.31
C PRO A 178 -11.23 -7.04 -2.50
N ASN A 179 -11.04 -5.73 -2.64
CA ASN A 179 -10.27 -5.12 -3.74
C ASN A 179 -8.90 -4.59 -3.29
N TYR A 180 -8.42 -5.03 -2.12
CA TYR A 180 -7.12 -4.61 -1.61
C TYR A 180 -5.97 -5.35 -2.30
N GLN A 181 -5.89 -6.67 -2.13
CA GLN A 181 -4.80 -7.44 -2.71
C GLN A 181 -4.96 -7.58 -4.22
N ARG A 182 -3.87 -7.34 -4.95
CA ARG A 182 -3.77 -7.58 -6.39
C ARG A 182 -2.46 -8.29 -6.70
N ASP A 183 -2.44 -9.05 -7.80
CA ASP A 183 -1.26 -9.79 -8.22
C ASP A 183 -0.09 -8.85 -8.58
N GLU A 184 1.02 -8.90 -7.82
CA GLU A 184 2.23 -8.10 -8.09
C GLU A 184 2.79 -8.37 -9.50
N GLY A 185 2.67 -9.61 -10.00
CA GLY A 185 3.11 -10.01 -11.34
C GLY A 185 2.35 -9.28 -12.45
N GLN A 186 1.09 -8.91 -12.21
CA GLN A 186 0.26 -8.22 -13.19
C GLN A 186 0.86 -6.87 -13.59
N SER A 187 1.47 -6.12 -12.66
CA SER A 187 2.15 -4.84 -12.91
C SER A 187 3.19 -4.92 -14.05
N TYR A 188 3.87 -6.06 -14.19
CA TYR A 188 4.84 -6.29 -15.27
C TYR A 188 4.14 -6.61 -16.60
N LEU A 189 3.08 -7.43 -16.56
CA LEU A 189 2.33 -7.83 -17.74
C LEU A 189 1.51 -6.70 -18.36
N THR A 190 1.24 -5.63 -17.60
CA THR A 190 0.54 -4.44 -18.10
C THR A 190 1.39 -3.65 -19.12
N LEU A 191 2.72 -3.75 -19.12
CA LEU A 191 3.56 -3.05 -20.11
C LEU A 191 3.26 -3.49 -21.56
N PRO A 192 3.26 -4.79 -21.91
CA PRO A 192 2.83 -5.24 -23.24
C PRO A 192 1.44 -4.74 -23.64
N GLU A 193 0.48 -4.67 -22.71
CA GLU A 193 -0.84 -4.10 -22.96
C GLU A 193 -0.76 -2.61 -23.30
N TRP A 194 -0.04 -1.83 -22.49
CA TRP A 194 0.15 -0.39 -22.71
C TRP A 194 0.97 -0.07 -23.96
N PHE A 195 1.78 -1.00 -24.47
CA PHE A 195 2.41 -0.83 -25.78
C PHE A 195 1.37 -0.60 -26.89
N LEU A 196 0.14 -1.10 -26.72
CA LEU A 196 -0.98 -0.85 -27.64
C LEU A 196 -1.57 0.55 -27.52
N VAL A 197 -1.13 1.34 -26.53
CA VAL A 197 -1.40 2.78 -26.40
C VAL A 197 -0.18 3.58 -26.87
N TYR A 198 1.01 3.17 -26.47
CA TYR A 198 2.26 3.85 -26.87
C TYR A 198 2.51 3.77 -28.39
N ASN A 199 2.25 2.63 -29.01
CA ASN A 199 2.53 2.48 -30.44
C ASN A 199 1.59 3.30 -31.35
N PRO A 200 0.28 3.41 -31.07
CA PRO A 200 -0.56 4.39 -31.75
C PRO A 200 -0.11 5.84 -31.56
N ASP A 201 0.37 6.22 -30.37
CA ASP A 201 0.93 7.56 -30.13
C ASP A 201 2.20 7.77 -30.98
N GLU A 202 3.13 6.81 -30.97
CA GLU A 202 4.31 6.81 -31.84
C GLU A 202 3.93 6.90 -33.32
N TYR A 203 2.88 6.20 -33.75
CA TYR A 203 2.36 6.24 -35.12
C TYR A 203 1.79 7.62 -35.48
N GLY A 204 0.90 8.16 -34.65
CA GLY A 204 0.28 9.47 -34.86
C GLY A 204 1.32 10.59 -34.93
N GLN A 205 2.29 10.59 -34.01
CA GLN A 205 3.38 11.57 -34.02
C GLN A 205 4.26 11.44 -35.27
N TYR A 206 4.56 10.20 -35.70
CA TYR A 206 5.38 9.95 -36.89
C TYR A 206 4.71 10.47 -38.17
N LEU A 207 3.41 10.22 -38.33
CA LEU A 207 2.63 10.65 -39.51
C LEU A 207 2.55 12.17 -39.69
N ASN A 208 2.78 12.97 -38.65
CA ASN A 208 2.77 14.43 -38.77
C ASN A 208 3.86 14.96 -39.72
N THR A 209 4.93 14.19 -39.91
CA THR A 209 6.09 14.61 -40.72
C THR A 209 6.54 13.55 -41.74
N HIS A 210 6.05 12.32 -41.63
CA HIS A 210 6.43 11.20 -42.47
C HIS A 210 5.20 10.51 -43.06
N SER A 211 5.42 9.77 -44.14
CA SER A 211 4.39 8.91 -44.72
C SER A 211 4.18 7.66 -43.87
N ALA A 212 2.95 7.14 -43.85
CA ALA A 212 2.65 5.84 -43.26
C ALA A 212 3.52 4.72 -43.85
N THR A 213 3.94 4.90 -45.10
CA THR A 213 4.77 3.94 -45.83
C THR A 213 6.16 3.71 -45.20
N ASP A 214 6.69 4.69 -44.48
CA ASP A 214 7.99 4.61 -43.80
C ASP A 214 7.91 4.19 -42.33
N PHE A 215 6.69 4.00 -41.80
CA PHE A 215 6.52 3.58 -40.42
C PHE A 215 7.03 2.13 -40.21
N PRO A 216 7.73 1.84 -39.10
CA PRO A 216 8.40 0.56 -38.92
C PRO A 216 7.48 -0.56 -38.37
N TYR A 217 6.40 -0.90 -39.09
CA TYR A 217 5.37 -1.86 -38.66
C TYR A 217 5.92 -3.19 -38.12
N PHE A 218 6.82 -3.86 -38.87
CA PHE A 218 7.38 -5.15 -38.45
C PHE A 218 8.29 -5.04 -37.23
N MET A 219 8.97 -3.90 -37.06
CA MET A 219 9.74 -3.63 -35.85
C MET A 219 8.81 -3.47 -34.65
N SER A 220 7.68 -2.76 -34.81
CA SER A 220 6.68 -2.59 -33.75
C SER A 220 6.07 -3.93 -33.31
N ILE A 221 5.80 -4.84 -34.26
CA ILE A 221 5.40 -6.23 -33.94
C ILE A 221 6.47 -6.93 -33.11
N GLY A 222 7.73 -6.86 -33.55
CA GLY A 222 8.86 -7.44 -32.81
C GLY A 222 8.97 -6.86 -31.40
N GLN A 223 8.80 -5.53 -31.25
CA GLN A 223 8.88 -4.86 -29.96
C GLN A 223 7.78 -5.30 -28.99
N PHE A 224 6.54 -5.48 -29.44
CA PHE A 224 5.48 -6.04 -28.60
C PHE A 224 5.91 -7.38 -27.99
N TRP A 225 6.35 -8.32 -28.83
CA TRP A 225 6.75 -9.65 -28.37
C TRP A 225 8.05 -9.64 -27.56
N GLN A 226 8.96 -8.71 -27.84
CA GLN A 226 10.13 -8.48 -27.01
C GLN A 226 9.73 -7.97 -25.63
N TYR A 227 8.82 -7.00 -25.52
CA TYR A 227 8.32 -6.54 -24.22
C TYR A 227 7.71 -7.71 -23.45
N TYR A 228 6.83 -8.48 -24.10
CA TYR A 228 6.21 -9.66 -23.48
C TYR A 228 7.27 -10.66 -22.99
N HIS A 229 8.28 -10.97 -23.80
CA HIS A 229 9.36 -11.85 -23.41
C HIS A 229 10.19 -11.30 -22.24
N GLN A 230 10.54 -10.02 -22.28
CA GLN A 230 11.38 -9.37 -21.26
C GLN A 230 10.67 -9.26 -19.92
N VAL A 231 9.37 -8.94 -19.90
CA VAL A 231 8.61 -8.92 -18.64
C VAL A 231 8.48 -10.32 -18.03
N ASN A 232 8.29 -11.36 -18.86
CA ASN A 232 8.30 -12.74 -18.40
C ASN A 232 9.67 -13.15 -17.81
N GLN A 233 10.77 -12.79 -18.47
CA GLN A 233 12.11 -13.02 -17.90
C GLN A 233 12.34 -12.26 -16.60
N THR A 234 11.83 -11.03 -16.50
CA THR A 234 11.95 -10.19 -15.31
C THR A 234 11.20 -10.77 -14.11
N MET A 235 9.99 -11.30 -14.36
CA MET A 235 9.17 -11.98 -13.35
C MET A 235 9.82 -13.30 -12.91
N GLY A 236 10.31 -14.12 -13.85
CA GLY A 236 10.93 -15.41 -13.53
C GLY A 236 10.00 -16.33 -12.72
N GLU A 237 10.57 -17.08 -11.75
CA GLU A 237 9.81 -17.94 -10.82
C GLU A 237 9.31 -17.20 -9.57
N ARG A 238 9.44 -15.86 -9.54
CA ARG A 238 9.09 -15.05 -8.35
C ARG A 238 7.58 -14.91 -8.13
N TYR A 239 6.79 -15.02 -9.20
CA TYR A 239 5.35 -14.80 -9.19
C TYR A 239 4.62 -16.03 -9.72
N ASP A 240 3.42 -16.26 -9.20
CA ASP A 240 2.54 -17.31 -9.69
C ASP A 240 2.10 -17.02 -11.14
N PHE A 241 1.88 -18.07 -11.92
CA PHE A 241 1.51 -17.93 -13.32
C PHE A 241 0.06 -17.43 -13.47
N ASN A 242 -0.10 -16.16 -13.86
CA ASN A 242 -1.41 -15.55 -14.14
C ASN A 242 -1.93 -15.92 -15.54
N GLY A 243 -2.40 -17.17 -15.68
CA GLY A 243 -2.81 -17.72 -16.98
C GLY A 243 -3.90 -16.91 -17.70
N GLY A 244 -4.80 -16.28 -16.96
CA GLY A 244 -5.85 -15.41 -17.52
C GLY A 244 -5.26 -14.18 -18.20
N TYR A 245 -4.34 -13.48 -17.52
CA TYR A 245 -3.70 -12.28 -18.05
C TYR A 245 -2.74 -12.60 -19.19
N HIS A 246 -1.99 -13.71 -19.11
CA HIS A 246 -1.16 -14.20 -20.23
C HIS A 246 -1.97 -14.48 -21.49
N LEU A 247 -3.14 -15.12 -21.36
CA LEU A 247 -4.04 -15.36 -22.48
C LEU A 247 -4.53 -14.04 -23.09
N MET A 248 -4.93 -13.07 -22.25
CA MET A 248 -5.36 -11.75 -22.70
C MET A 248 -4.26 -11.05 -23.50
N VAL A 249 -3.05 -10.94 -22.93
CA VAL A 249 -1.90 -10.32 -23.61
C VAL A 249 -1.58 -11.05 -24.92
N GLY A 250 -1.65 -12.38 -24.94
CA GLY A 250 -1.42 -13.19 -26.14
C GLY A 250 -2.44 -12.91 -27.26
N VAL A 251 -3.74 -12.81 -26.93
CA VAL A 251 -4.81 -12.49 -27.89
C VAL A 251 -4.65 -11.07 -28.43
N LEU A 252 -4.38 -10.11 -27.55
CA LEU A 252 -4.12 -8.72 -27.94
C LEU A 252 -2.89 -8.62 -28.86
N GLY A 253 -1.80 -9.30 -28.49
CA GLY A 253 -0.57 -9.36 -29.28
C GLY A 253 -0.75 -9.99 -30.66
N LEU A 254 -1.52 -11.06 -30.75
CA LEU A 254 -1.86 -11.69 -32.03
C LEU A 254 -2.67 -10.74 -32.91
N SER A 255 -3.71 -10.12 -32.37
CA SER A 255 -4.53 -9.14 -33.08
C SER A 255 -3.68 -7.98 -33.61
N TYR A 256 -2.84 -7.41 -32.74
CA TYR A 256 -1.90 -6.34 -33.09
C TYR A 256 -0.90 -6.75 -34.18
N SER A 257 -0.40 -7.99 -34.11
CA SER A 257 0.53 -8.54 -35.11
C SER A 257 -0.12 -8.70 -36.49
N VAL A 258 -1.38 -9.15 -36.53
CA VAL A 258 -2.14 -9.26 -37.78
C VAL A 258 -2.41 -7.88 -38.38
N GLU A 259 -2.91 -6.92 -37.59
CA GLU A 259 -3.19 -5.56 -38.08
C GLU A 259 -1.93 -4.90 -38.66
N ASN A 260 -0.83 -4.90 -37.90
CA ASN A 260 0.42 -4.28 -38.35
C ASN A 260 1.10 -5.09 -39.45
N GLY A 261 0.90 -6.41 -39.51
CA GLY A 261 1.41 -7.25 -40.58
C GLY A 261 0.75 -6.92 -41.92
N VAL A 262 -0.58 -6.82 -41.93
CA VAL A 262 -1.36 -6.41 -43.11
C VAL A 262 -0.97 -5.00 -43.56
N LYS A 263 -0.93 -4.04 -42.62
CA LYS A 263 -0.50 -2.67 -42.90
C LYS A 263 0.93 -2.63 -43.44
N GLY A 264 1.87 -3.31 -42.76
CA GLY A 264 3.26 -3.38 -43.18
C GLY A 264 3.44 -3.97 -44.59
N LEU A 265 2.73 -5.04 -44.93
CA LEU A 265 2.76 -5.64 -46.27
C LEU A 265 2.16 -4.70 -47.32
N TYR A 266 1.04 -4.04 -47.02
CA TYR A 266 0.39 -3.09 -47.93
C TYR A 266 1.27 -1.87 -48.19
N GLU A 267 1.79 -1.28 -47.11
CA GLU A 267 2.68 -0.12 -47.16
C GLU A 267 3.99 -0.43 -47.89
N ASN A 268 4.58 -1.61 -47.70
CA ASN A 268 5.80 -2.01 -48.43
C ASN A 268 5.54 -2.51 -49.86
N SER A 269 4.29 -2.51 -50.34
CA SER A 269 3.92 -2.92 -51.70
C SER A 269 3.19 -1.80 -52.45
N ILE A 270 1.86 -1.78 -52.37
CA ILE A 270 1.00 -0.81 -53.07
C ILE A 270 1.29 0.61 -52.56
N GLY A 271 1.41 0.80 -51.24
CA GLY A 271 1.73 2.09 -50.63
C GLY A 271 3.09 2.61 -51.11
N ARG A 272 4.13 1.76 -51.13
CA ARG A 272 5.46 2.12 -51.61
C ARG A 272 5.47 2.51 -53.08
N VAL A 273 4.76 1.76 -53.94
CA VAL A 273 4.66 2.11 -55.36
C VAL A 273 3.90 3.41 -55.55
N SER A 274 2.77 3.62 -54.85
CA SER A 274 1.96 4.84 -54.95
C SER A 274 2.72 6.08 -54.45
N GLU A 275 3.56 5.93 -53.43
CA GLU A 275 4.45 6.97 -52.93
C GLU A 275 5.58 7.28 -53.91
N LEU A 276 6.25 6.27 -54.48
CA LEU A 276 7.38 6.44 -55.41
C LEU A 276 6.99 7.20 -56.69
N VAL A 277 5.75 7.01 -57.17
CA VAL A 277 5.23 7.72 -58.36
C VAL A 277 4.64 9.09 -58.03
N SER A 278 4.70 9.52 -56.77
CA SER A 278 4.22 10.82 -56.29
C SER A 278 5.38 11.78 -56.02
N SER A 279 5.10 13.07 -55.82
CA SER A 279 6.14 14.10 -55.58
C SER A 279 6.80 14.04 -54.19
N LYS A 280 6.76 12.89 -53.49
CA LYS A 280 7.23 12.68 -52.10
C LYS A 280 6.64 13.65 -51.05
N SER A 281 5.63 14.43 -51.41
CA SER A 281 4.92 15.34 -50.52
C SER A 281 3.64 14.68 -50.02
N LEU A 282 3.37 14.78 -48.72
CA LEU A 282 2.14 14.26 -48.10
C LEU A 282 0.89 14.80 -48.79
N THR A 283 0.01 13.90 -49.18
CA THR A 283 -1.32 14.23 -49.73
C THR A 283 -2.25 14.74 -48.62
N ASP A 284 -3.40 15.30 -49.00
CA ASP A 284 -4.39 15.72 -48.01
C ASP A 284 -4.95 14.50 -47.24
N GLU A 285 -5.01 13.33 -47.88
CA GLU A 285 -5.37 12.05 -47.27
C GLU A 285 -4.31 11.58 -46.27
N ASP A 286 -3.01 11.72 -46.56
CA ASP A 286 -1.94 11.42 -45.60
C ASP A 286 -2.04 12.33 -44.37
N LYS A 287 -2.27 13.64 -44.57
CA LYS A 287 -2.47 14.60 -43.48
C LYS A 287 -3.74 14.31 -42.67
N PHE A 288 -4.81 13.89 -43.34
CA PHE A 288 -6.04 13.47 -42.68
C PHE A 288 -5.83 12.21 -41.85
N ALA A 289 -5.08 11.23 -42.35
CA ALA A 289 -4.70 10.04 -41.59
C ALA A 289 -3.87 10.40 -40.35
N ALA A 290 -2.92 11.33 -40.47
CA ALA A 290 -2.16 11.86 -39.33
C ALA A 290 -3.11 12.50 -38.29
N TYR A 291 -4.03 13.36 -38.72
CA TYR A 291 -5.04 13.96 -37.84
C TYR A 291 -5.86 12.90 -37.10
N VAL A 292 -6.42 11.92 -37.82
CA VAL A 292 -7.22 10.83 -37.22
C VAL A 292 -6.42 10.02 -36.22
N ALA A 293 -5.15 9.70 -36.53
CA ALA A 293 -4.29 8.96 -35.62
C ALA A 293 -4.04 9.72 -34.31
N ASN A 294 -3.75 11.03 -34.37
CA ASN A 294 -3.54 11.86 -33.17
C ASN A 294 -4.84 12.12 -32.38
N ASP A 295 -5.97 12.27 -33.08
CA ASP A 295 -7.31 12.40 -32.48
C ASP A 295 -7.71 11.11 -31.75
N TYR A 296 -7.44 9.95 -32.35
CA TYR A 296 -7.65 8.64 -31.74
C TYR A 296 -6.80 8.46 -30.46
N VAL A 297 -5.51 8.83 -30.50
CA VAL A 297 -4.63 8.77 -29.32
C VAL A 297 -5.17 9.62 -28.17
N SER A 298 -5.58 10.85 -28.48
CA SER A 298 -6.19 11.75 -27.49
C SER A 298 -7.47 11.18 -26.88
N PHE A 299 -8.24 10.41 -27.65
CA PHE A 299 -9.46 9.76 -27.21
C PHE A 299 -9.20 8.56 -26.29
N ILE A 300 -8.31 7.64 -26.68
CA ILE A 300 -8.07 6.40 -25.93
C ILE A 300 -7.39 6.64 -24.59
N ASN A 301 -6.80 7.82 -24.37
CA ASN A 301 -6.28 8.22 -23.06
C ASN A 301 -7.37 8.38 -21.99
N VAL A 302 -8.64 8.55 -22.39
CA VAL A 302 -9.74 8.84 -21.46
C VAL A 302 -11.00 8.01 -21.71
N ARG A 303 -11.11 7.31 -22.84
CA ARG A 303 -12.30 6.53 -23.22
C ARG A 303 -11.90 5.20 -23.87
N PRO A 304 -12.68 4.12 -23.71
CA PRO A 304 -12.42 2.87 -24.40
C PRO A 304 -12.43 3.02 -25.92
N TRP A 305 -11.47 2.42 -26.62
CA TRP A 305 -11.27 2.58 -28.06
C TRP A 305 -12.51 2.30 -28.93
N TYR A 306 -13.37 1.37 -28.50
CA TYR A 306 -14.57 0.96 -29.24
C TYR A 306 -15.65 2.06 -29.28
N GLU A 307 -15.51 3.11 -28.48
CA GLU A 307 -16.39 4.27 -28.53
C GLU A 307 -15.95 5.31 -29.58
N TYR A 308 -14.75 5.16 -30.17
CA TYR A 308 -14.24 6.10 -31.16
C TYR A 308 -15.02 6.01 -32.48
N SER A 309 -15.48 7.14 -33.00
CA SER A 309 -16.37 7.19 -34.17
C SER A 309 -15.60 7.13 -35.50
N PHE A 310 -15.11 5.94 -35.85
CA PHE A 310 -14.45 5.70 -37.16
C PHE A 310 -15.39 5.98 -38.35
N SER A 311 -16.71 5.79 -38.19
CA SER A 311 -17.70 6.12 -39.23
C SER A 311 -17.78 7.62 -39.51
N THR A 312 -17.57 8.47 -38.49
CA THR A 312 -17.48 9.93 -38.68
C THR A 312 -16.21 10.28 -39.43
N GLN A 313 -15.06 9.67 -39.09
CA GLN A 313 -13.81 9.91 -39.79
C GLN A 313 -13.86 9.43 -41.25
N LEU A 314 -14.54 8.31 -41.53
CA LEU A 314 -14.81 7.84 -42.88
C LEU A 314 -15.61 8.85 -43.70
N LYS A 315 -16.66 9.47 -43.12
CA LYS A 315 -17.42 10.54 -43.78
C LYS A 315 -16.53 11.75 -44.08
N LYS A 316 -15.74 12.20 -43.10
CA LYS A 316 -14.82 13.34 -43.27
C LYS A 316 -13.75 13.06 -44.35
N LEU A 317 -13.25 11.83 -44.45
CA LEU A 317 -12.35 11.43 -45.54
C LEU A 317 -12.99 11.70 -46.90
N TRP A 318 -14.27 11.32 -47.09
CA TRP A 318 -14.94 11.47 -48.38
C TRP A 318 -15.47 12.87 -48.67
N PHE A 319 -15.96 13.59 -47.66
CA PHE A 319 -16.66 14.87 -47.86
C PHE A 319 -15.85 16.11 -47.47
N ASP A 320 -14.91 16.00 -46.55
CA ASP A 320 -14.14 17.16 -46.04
C ASP A 320 -12.69 17.18 -46.57
N THR A 321 -12.17 16.03 -47.02
CA THR A 321 -10.81 15.95 -47.59
C THR A 321 -10.86 16.16 -49.11
N PRO A 322 -10.14 17.16 -49.67
CA PRO A 322 -10.17 17.46 -51.10
C PRO A 322 -9.86 16.25 -51.98
N VAL A 323 -10.74 15.97 -52.95
CA VAL A 323 -10.59 14.82 -53.86
C VAL A 323 -9.61 15.14 -55.00
N LEU A 324 -9.64 16.37 -55.50
CA LEU A 324 -8.73 16.85 -56.55
C LEU A 324 -7.49 17.48 -55.93
N GLY A 325 -6.32 17.26 -56.53
CA GLY A 325 -5.07 17.81 -56.04
C GLY A 325 -3.86 17.18 -56.71
N LYS A 326 -2.66 17.55 -56.22
CA LYS A 326 -1.40 16.92 -56.63
C LYS A 326 -1.39 15.45 -56.19
N ASN A 327 -0.64 14.61 -56.91
CA ASN A 327 -0.46 13.19 -56.64
C ASN A 327 -1.78 12.35 -56.69
N PRO A 328 -2.56 12.42 -57.79
CA PRO A 328 -3.89 11.80 -57.87
C PRO A 328 -3.89 10.29 -57.61
N PHE A 329 -2.85 9.58 -58.03
CA PHE A 329 -2.71 8.14 -57.77
C PHE A 329 -2.56 7.83 -56.28
N ARG A 330 -1.72 8.58 -55.55
CA ARG A 330 -1.56 8.44 -54.09
C ARG A 330 -2.83 8.85 -53.35
N LYS A 331 -3.49 9.94 -53.77
CA LYS A 331 -4.76 10.37 -53.17
C LYS A 331 -5.84 9.28 -53.26
N LEU A 332 -6.02 8.71 -54.45
CA LEU A 332 -6.99 7.62 -54.66
C LEU A 332 -6.63 6.39 -53.83
N GLU A 333 -5.37 5.97 -53.86
CA GLU A 333 -4.88 4.80 -53.12
C GLU A 333 -5.06 4.96 -51.61
N ARG A 334 -4.62 6.10 -51.04
CA ARG A 334 -4.84 6.44 -49.62
C ARG A 334 -6.31 6.45 -49.24
N ARG A 335 -7.15 7.04 -50.09
CA ARG A 335 -8.58 7.10 -49.84
C ARG A 335 -9.22 5.71 -49.79
N LEU A 336 -8.79 4.79 -50.64
CA LEU A 336 -9.27 3.40 -50.62
C LEU A 336 -8.83 2.67 -49.35
N ILE A 337 -7.53 2.67 -49.01
CA ILE A 337 -7.03 1.92 -47.83
C ILE A 337 -7.57 2.49 -46.51
N LEU A 338 -7.62 3.82 -46.37
CA LEU A 338 -8.17 4.46 -45.18
C LEU A 338 -9.68 4.20 -45.07
N SER A 339 -10.39 4.11 -46.19
CA SER A 339 -11.81 3.73 -46.18
C SER A 339 -12.01 2.33 -45.65
N THR A 340 -11.19 1.38 -46.11
CA THR A 340 -11.22 0.00 -45.61
C THR A 340 -10.92 -0.04 -44.11
N GLU A 341 -9.84 0.60 -43.65
CA GLU A 341 -9.49 0.63 -42.22
C GLU A 341 -10.60 1.22 -41.35
N TYR A 342 -11.14 2.39 -41.71
CA TYR A 342 -12.17 3.04 -40.91
C TYR A 342 -13.50 2.27 -40.95
N LEU A 343 -13.84 1.63 -42.06
CA LEU A 343 -15.04 0.80 -42.15
C LEU A 343 -14.91 -0.45 -41.29
N GLU A 344 -13.78 -1.17 -41.37
CA GLU A 344 -13.51 -2.35 -40.54
C GLU A 344 -13.55 -2.01 -39.06
N LYS A 345 -12.86 -0.93 -38.66
CA LYS A 345 -12.87 -0.46 -37.26
C LYS A 345 -14.26 -0.01 -36.81
N ALA A 346 -15.04 0.66 -37.66
CA ALA A 346 -16.41 1.06 -37.33
C ALA A 346 -17.33 -0.15 -37.11
N MET A 347 -17.23 -1.18 -37.97
CA MET A 347 -18.01 -2.41 -37.81
C MET A 347 -17.61 -3.15 -36.54
N TYR A 348 -16.31 -3.31 -36.31
CA TYR A 348 -15.80 -4.02 -35.13
C TYR A 348 -16.13 -3.29 -33.82
N ALA A 349 -15.93 -1.98 -33.76
CA ALA A 349 -16.33 -1.15 -32.63
C ALA A 349 -17.82 -1.27 -32.30
N THR A 350 -18.69 -1.32 -33.33
CA THR A 350 -20.14 -1.50 -33.14
C THR A 350 -20.48 -2.88 -32.55
N LEU A 351 -19.85 -3.95 -33.06
CA LEU A 351 -20.06 -5.31 -32.56
C LEU A 351 -19.62 -5.44 -31.09
N ILE A 352 -18.42 -4.94 -30.78
CA ILE A 352 -17.86 -4.98 -29.43
C ILE A 352 -18.65 -4.10 -28.47
N THR A 353 -19.01 -2.86 -28.83
CA THR A 353 -19.84 -2.00 -27.95
C THR A 353 -21.14 -2.68 -27.54
N GLY A 354 -21.78 -3.43 -28.45
CA GLY A 354 -22.98 -4.21 -28.16
C GLY A 354 -22.73 -5.41 -27.24
N ALA A 355 -21.61 -6.12 -27.42
CA ALA A 355 -21.26 -7.31 -26.65
C ALA A 355 -20.65 -7.00 -25.27
N THR A 356 -19.77 -6.00 -25.17
CA THR A 356 -19.01 -5.68 -23.94
C THR A 356 -19.90 -5.12 -22.84
N ARG A 357 -20.94 -4.35 -23.20
CA ARG A 357 -21.97 -3.86 -22.26
C ARG A 357 -22.73 -4.99 -21.56
N LEU A 358 -22.69 -6.21 -22.09
CA LEU A 358 -23.40 -7.37 -21.55
C LEU A 358 -22.51 -8.30 -20.71
N ILE A 359 -21.18 -8.23 -20.84
CA ILE A 359 -20.27 -9.31 -20.39
C ILE A 359 -19.30 -8.88 -19.27
N TYR A 360 -18.71 -7.69 -19.32
CA TYR A 360 -17.48 -7.41 -18.55
C TYR A 360 -17.65 -6.64 -17.24
N GLY A 361 -18.87 -6.24 -16.87
CA GLY A 361 -19.08 -5.42 -15.67
C GLY A 361 -18.34 -4.08 -15.73
N VAL A 362 -18.30 -3.35 -14.60
CA VAL A 362 -17.53 -2.09 -14.47
C VAL A 362 -16.18 -2.47 -13.87
N ALA A 363 -15.07 -2.12 -14.54
CA ALA A 363 -13.74 -2.30 -13.98
C ALA A 363 -13.61 -1.48 -12.68
N ASP A 364 -12.85 -1.96 -11.69
CA ASP A 364 -12.60 -1.17 -10.49
C ASP A 364 -11.91 0.14 -10.87
N ASP A 365 -12.53 1.27 -10.54
CA ASP A 365 -12.06 2.61 -10.87
C ASP A 365 -10.93 3.11 -9.94
N SER A 366 -10.56 2.30 -8.93
CA SER A 366 -9.56 2.68 -7.93
C SER A 366 -8.65 1.52 -7.50
N VAL A 367 -7.47 1.86 -7.00
CA VAL A 367 -6.54 0.94 -6.35
C VAL A 367 -6.27 1.43 -4.93
N LEU A 368 -6.17 0.50 -3.97
CA LEU A 368 -5.95 0.84 -2.58
C LEU A 368 -4.44 0.87 -2.25
N ALA A 369 -4.03 1.78 -1.38
CA ALA A 369 -2.66 1.87 -0.90
C ALA A 369 -2.64 2.20 0.59
N ARG A 370 -1.62 1.69 1.30
CA ARG A 370 -1.38 2.04 2.69
C ARG A 370 -0.22 3.02 2.77
N VAL A 371 -0.44 4.13 3.46
CA VAL A 371 0.50 5.25 3.54
C VAL A 371 0.62 5.80 4.96
N ILE A 372 1.68 6.56 5.21
CA ILE A 372 1.87 7.39 6.41
C ILE A 372 2.25 8.82 5.99
N LYS A 373 2.21 9.75 6.95
CA LYS A 373 2.65 11.16 6.79
C LYS A 373 1.85 11.96 5.77
N LEU A 374 0.53 11.77 5.76
CA LEU A 374 -0.41 12.65 5.06
C LEU A 374 -1.36 13.29 6.08
N ASP A 375 -1.80 14.52 5.79
CA ASP A 375 -2.73 15.27 6.64
C ASP A 375 -4.03 15.64 5.88
N GLU A 376 -4.99 16.23 6.59
CA GLU A 376 -6.27 16.65 5.99
C GLU A 376 -6.11 17.70 4.90
N SER A 377 -5.06 18.51 4.95
CA SER A 377 -4.82 19.56 3.95
C SER A 377 -4.48 18.95 2.59
N PHE A 378 -3.73 17.84 2.58
CA PHE A 378 -3.45 17.06 1.38
C PHE A 378 -4.75 16.53 0.75
N PHE A 379 -5.61 15.88 1.53
CA PHE A 379 -6.86 15.31 1.01
C PHE A 379 -7.82 16.40 0.50
N ALA A 380 -7.83 17.58 1.11
CA ALA A 380 -8.62 18.72 0.61
C ALA A 380 -8.13 19.24 -0.76
N GLN A 381 -6.82 19.18 -1.02
CA GLN A 381 -6.21 19.58 -2.30
C GLN A 381 -6.35 18.50 -3.39
N HIS A 382 -6.47 17.23 -2.99
CA HIS A 382 -6.50 16.08 -3.88
C HIS A 382 -7.79 15.24 -3.70
N PRO A 383 -8.97 15.74 -4.11
CA PRO A 383 -10.26 15.10 -3.81
C PRO A 383 -10.49 13.72 -4.45
N LYS A 384 -9.67 13.36 -5.45
CA LYS A 384 -9.68 12.03 -6.07
C LYS A 384 -8.96 10.97 -5.22
N ILE A 385 -8.12 11.40 -4.28
CA ILE A 385 -7.45 10.52 -3.32
C ILE A 385 -8.28 10.53 -2.04
N LYS A 386 -8.83 9.37 -1.65
CA LYS A 386 -9.76 9.28 -0.51
C LYS A 386 -9.16 8.47 0.61
N ARG A 387 -9.17 8.99 1.83
CA ARG A 387 -8.89 8.18 3.03
C ARG A 387 -10.06 7.25 3.31
N ILE A 388 -9.78 5.95 3.37
CA ILE A 388 -10.74 4.89 3.65
C ILE A 388 -10.73 4.53 5.14
N ASN A 389 -9.54 4.37 5.72
CA ASN A 389 -9.39 4.02 7.14
C ASN A 389 -8.08 4.57 7.73
N SER A 390 -7.97 4.58 9.06
CA SER A 390 -6.75 4.91 9.82
C SER A 390 -6.46 3.84 10.86
N TYR A 391 -5.19 3.53 11.08
CA TYR A 391 -4.74 2.43 11.93
C TYR A 391 -3.96 2.92 13.14
N ALA A 392 -3.83 2.06 14.14
CA ALA A 392 -3.19 2.37 15.42
C ALA A 392 -1.69 2.70 15.31
N ASP A 393 -1.02 2.23 14.26
CA ASP A 393 0.39 2.52 13.96
C ASP A 393 0.59 3.88 13.25
N GLY A 394 -0.49 4.65 13.07
CA GLY A 394 -0.47 5.94 12.35
C GLY A 394 -0.52 5.82 10.84
N SER A 395 -0.59 4.60 10.29
CA SER A 395 -0.84 4.39 8.87
C SER A 395 -2.31 4.57 8.51
N MET A 396 -2.57 4.82 7.23
CA MET A 396 -3.90 5.00 6.70
C MET A 396 -4.06 4.26 5.38
N LEU A 397 -5.24 3.69 5.18
CA LEU A 397 -5.66 3.11 3.91
C LEU A 397 -6.27 4.22 3.06
N ILE A 398 -5.77 4.39 1.84
CA ILE A 398 -6.26 5.37 0.88
C ILE A 398 -6.67 4.68 -0.42
N SER A 399 -7.58 5.30 -1.16
CA SER A 399 -7.98 4.93 -2.51
C SER A 399 -7.38 5.92 -3.50
N LEU A 400 -6.76 5.39 -4.55
CA LEU A 400 -6.09 6.12 -5.63
C LEU A 400 -6.84 5.89 -6.95
N PRO A 401 -6.92 6.89 -7.84
CA PRO A 401 -7.42 6.67 -9.20
C PRO A 401 -6.47 5.73 -9.97
N ARG A 402 -6.99 5.02 -10.98
CA ARG A 402 -6.23 4.08 -11.82
C ARG A 402 -5.77 4.68 -13.14
N TYR A 403 -4.99 3.91 -13.91
CA TYR A 403 -4.51 4.26 -15.24
C TYR A 403 -3.60 5.51 -15.22
N LEU A 404 -3.74 6.42 -16.18
CA LEU A 404 -2.88 7.60 -16.28
C LEU A 404 -2.90 8.47 -15.01
N GLU A 405 -4.06 8.58 -14.35
CA GLU A 405 -4.22 9.38 -13.12
C GLU A 405 -3.50 8.76 -11.92
N PHE A 406 -3.21 7.46 -11.94
CA PHE A 406 -2.49 6.77 -10.87
C PHE A 406 -1.09 7.36 -10.69
N LYS A 407 -0.36 7.57 -11.81
CA LYS A 407 0.96 8.19 -11.79
C LYS A 407 0.92 9.56 -11.11
N ASP A 408 -0.03 10.40 -11.48
CA ASP A 408 -0.16 11.75 -10.96
C ASP A 408 -0.49 11.74 -9.46
N ALA A 409 -1.34 10.81 -9.02
CA ALA A 409 -1.67 10.62 -7.61
C ALA A 409 -0.44 10.19 -6.78
N VAL A 410 0.37 9.24 -7.28
CA VAL A 410 1.60 8.79 -6.62
C VAL A 410 2.64 9.91 -6.54
N LEU A 411 2.79 10.70 -7.61
CA LEU A 411 3.69 11.85 -7.62
C LEU A 411 3.23 12.93 -6.63
N ALA A 412 1.94 13.22 -6.55
CA ALA A 412 1.39 14.17 -5.58
C ALA A 412 1.66 13.76 -4.13
N ILE A 413 1.44 12.47 -3.79
CA ILE A 413 1.75 11.94 -2.45
C ILE A 413 3.25 12.05 -2.15
N SER A 414 4.10 11.72 -3.12
CA SER A 414 5.55 11.80 -2.97
C SER A 414 6.03 13.24 -2.75
N GLN A 415 5.44 14.21 -3.45
CA GLN A 415 5.74 15.64 -3.29
C GLN A 415 5.28 16.19 -1.93
N ALA A 416 4.21 15.63 -1.36
CA ALA A 416 3.73 15.96 -0.02
C ALA A 416 4.54 15.29 1.11
N ASN A 417 5.64 14.59 0.79
CA ASN A 417 6.44 13.77 1.72
C ASN A 417 5.65 12.61 2.36
N GLY A 418 4.53 12.20 1.76
CA GLY A 418 3.83 10.97 2.11
C GLY A 418 4.72 9.77 1.81
N GLN A 419 4.63 8.73 2.66
CA GLN A 419 5.39 7.50 2.46
C GLN A 419 4.44 6.34 2.24
N PHE A 420 4.66 5.60 1.17
CA PHE A 420 3.95 4.36 0.90
C PHE A 420 4.55 3.25 1.75
N ILE A 421 3.67 2.42 2.30
CA ILE A 421 4.05 1.15 2.93
C ILE A 421 3.87 0.03 1.91
N GLU A 422 2.73 0.03 1.22
CA GLU A 422 2.34 -0.96 0.23
C GLU A 422 1.25 -0.38 -0.67
N ILE A 423 1.17 -0.89 -1.90
CA ILE A 423 0.12 -0.54 -2.86
C ILE A 423 -0.51 -1.86 -3.28
N ALA A 424 -1.82 -1.98 -3.12
CA ALA A 424 -2.58 -3.20 -3.36
C ALA A 424 -2.00 -4.46 -2.68
N GLY A 425 -1.45 -4.31 -1.47
CA GLY A 425 -0.79 -5.40 -0.73
C GLY A 425 0.62 -5.77 -1.22
N ASN A 426 1.17 -5.04 -2.18
CA ASN A 426 2.44 -5.36 -2.82
C ASN A 426 3.58 -4.44 -2.37
N GLN A 427 4.81 -4.91 -2.58
CA GLN A 427 6.05 -4.26 -2.12
C GLN A 427 6.83 -3.62 -3.26
N TYR A 428 6.59 -4.06 -4.50
CA TYR A 428 7.26 -3.56 -5.68
C TYR A 428 6.27 -3.12 -6.74
N ILE A 429 6.61 -2.05 -7.44
CA ILE A 429 5.85 -1.56 -8.59
C ILE A 429 6.74 -1.48 -9.82
N PHE A 430 6.19 -1.85 -10.97
CA PHE A 430 6.87 -1.73 -12.24
C PHE A 430 6.59 -0.35 -12.85
N ALA A 431 7.60 0.22 -13.51
CA ALA A 431 7.54 1.53 -14.12
C ALA A 431 8.30 1.56 -15.44
N THR A 432 7.91 2.48 -16.32
CA THR A 432 8.74 2.87 -17.46
C THR A 432 9.10 4.34 -17.39
N VAL A 433 10.32 4.63 -17.85
CA VAL A 433 10.78 5.99 -18.08
C VAL A 433 11.27 6.15 -19.52
N LEU A 434 10.99 7.31 -20.11
CA LEU A 434 11.54 7.72 -21.40
C LEU A 434 12.81 8.53 -21.16
N ALA A 435 13.90 8.09 -21.76
CA ALA A 435 15.19 8.73 -21.59
C ALA A 435 15.97 8.80 -22.91
N ASN A 436 17.00 9.65 -22.94
CA ASN A 436 17.94 9.68 -24.07
C ASN A 436 18.67 8.33 -24.19
N LYS A 437 19.08 7.96 -25.40
CA LYS A 437 19.74 6.66 -25.69
C LYS A 437 20.95 6.38 -24.80
N ASP A 438 21.70 7.43 -24.43
CA ASP A 438 22.93 7.35 -23.64
C ASP A 438 22.67 7.47 -22.13
N TRP A 439 21.41 7.56 -21.70
CA TRP A 439 21.05 7.65 -20.29
C TRP A 439 21.54 6.42 -19.53
N GLN A 440 22.33 6.67 -18.48
CA GLN A 440 22.83 5.68 -17.55
C GLN A 440 22.80 6.34 -16.17
N ALA A 441 21.74 6.09 -15.42
CA ALA A 441 21.66 6.51 -14.03
C ALA A 441 21.34 5.30 -13.15
N ASN A 442 21.94 5.28 -11.97
CA ASN A 442 21.57 4.36 -10.92
C ASN A 442 20.56 5.06 -10.02
N ILE A 443 19.45 4.39 -9.73
CA ILE A 443 18.40 4.90 -8.85
C ILE A 443 18.36 3.98 -7.65
N ASP A 444 18.44 4.55 -6.45
CA ASP A 444 18.45 3.76 -5.22
C ASP A 444 17.13 3.02 -5.05
N ASN A 445 17.21 1.82 -4.45
CA ASN A 445 16.06 0.94 -4.17
C ASN A 445 15.22 0.65 -5.43
N SER A 446 15.93 0.52 -6.55
CA SER A 446 15.35 0.17 -7.84
C SER A 446 16.18 -0.90 -8.55
N LYS A 447 15.57 -1.51 -9.56
CA LYS A 447 16.25 -2.39 -10.51
C LYS A 447 15.86 -2.01 -11.92
N VAL A 448 16.82 -1.53 -12.71
CA VAL A 448 16.66 -1.43 -14.17
C VAL A 448 16.62 -2.86 -14.74
N ASN A 449 15.49 -3.24 -15.32
CA ASN A 449 15.28 -4.59 -15.83
C ASN A 449 15.77 -4.74 -17.26
N PHE A 450 15.33 -3.83 -18.14
CA PHE A 450 15.74 -3.79 -19.53
C PHE A 450 15.47 -2.41 -20.13
N ALA A 451 16.00 -2.15 -21.32
CA ALA A 451 15.71 -0.94 -22.08
C ALA A 451 15.53 -1.26 -23.56
N MET A 452 14.63 -0.55 -24.23
CA MET A 452 14.35 -0.70 -25.66
C MET A 452 14.35 0.66 -26.37
N PRO A 453 14.89 0.76 -27.59
CA PRO A 453 14.83 1.98 -28.37
C PRO A 453 13.38 2.31 -28.75
N ILE A 454 13.05 3.59 -28.89
CA ILE A 454 11.78 4.00 -29.52
C ILE A 454 11.94 3.87 -31.03
N ALA A 455 11.08 3.10 -31.69
CA ALA A 455 11.28 2.71 -33.10
C ALA A 455 11.33 3.92 -34.04
N THR A 456 10.45 4.89 -33.79
CA THR A 456 10.34 6.14 -34.57
C THR A 456 11.31 7.23 -34.10
N LYS A 457 11.92 7.10 -32.91
CA LYS A 457 12.79 8.11 -32.31
C LYS A 457 14.04 7.49 -31.68
N ARG A 458 15.00 7.13 -32.53
CA ARG A 458 16.25 6.41 -32.15
C ARG A 458 17.18 7.15 -31.18
N THR A 459 16.94 8.43 -30.92
CA THR A 459 17.66 9.20 -29.89
C THR A 459 17.13 8.93 -28.49
N GLN A 460 15.98 8.26 -28.36
CA GLN A 460 15.33 7.92 -27.10
C GLN A 460 15.18 6.40 -26.93
N LYS A 461 15.05 6.00 -25.68
CA LYS A 461 14.75 4.63 -25.26
C LYS A 461 13.73 4.65 -24.12
N ARG A 462 12.92 3.59 -24.05
CA ARG A 462 12.08 3.26 -22.91
C ARG A 462 12.87 2.34 -21.99
N VAL A 463 12.99 2.71 -20.72
CA VAL A 463 13.70 1.93 -19.70
C VAL A 463 12.66 1.40 -18.72
N ALA A 464 12.63 0.07 -18.55
CA ALA A 464 11.76 -0.62 -17.61
C ALA A 464 12.47 -0.79 -16.26
N ILE A 465 11.83 -0.34 -15.18
CA ILE A 465 12.41 -0.26 -13.84
C ILE A 465 11.42 -0.85 -12.82
N THR A 466 11.90 -1.72 -11.93
CA THR A 466 11.17 -2.12 -10.73
C THR A 466 11.58 -1.19 -9.58
N LEU A 467 10.60 -0.65 -8.87
CA LEU A 467 10.79 0.27 -7.75
C LEU A 467 10.26 -0.36 -6.46
N GLU A 468 11.00 -0.22 -5.36
CA GLU A 468 10.50 -0.58 -4.03
C GLU A 468 9.49 0.47 -3.54
N ILE A 469 8.29 0.03 -3.16
CA ILE A 469 7.20 0.93 -2.77
C ILE A 469 7.56 1.74 -1.52
N SER A 470 8.24 1.12 -0.55
CA SER A 470 8.64 1.78 0.70
C SER A 470 9.57 3.00 0.46
N GLN A 471 10.27 3.02 -0.68
CA GLN A 471 11.22 4.06 -1.08
C GLN A 471 10.75 4.86 -2.31
N LEU A 472 9.51 4.67 -2.74
CA LEU A 472 9.00 5.16 -4.02
C LEU A 472 9.17 6.67 -4.18
N ALA A 473 8.88 7.46 -3.15
CA ALA A 473 9.05 8.92 -3.19
C ALA A 473 10.50 9.34 -3.47
N ASN A 474 11.47 8.64 -2.89
CA ASN A 474 12.89 8.92 -3.08
C ASN A 474 13.32 8.53 -4.51
N SER A 475 12.94 7.35 -4.97
CA SER A 475 13.29 6.87 -6.31
C SER A 475 12.67 7.73 -7.42
N LEU A 476 11.42 8.16 -7.27
CA LEU A 476 10.75 9.07 -8.22
C LEU A 476 11.43 10.45 -8.25
N LYS A 477 11.82 10.99 -7.09
CA LYS A 477 12.58 12.24 -7.02
C LYS A 477 13.94 12.13 -7.71
N GLN A 478 14.67 11.02 -7.49
CA GLN A 478 15.94 10.77 -8.18
C GLN A 478 15.74 10.68 -9.70
N LEU A 479 14.73 9.92 -10.16
CA LEU A 479 14.42 9.79 -11.59
C LEU A 479 14.20 11.15 -12.26
N GLN A 480 13.40 12.03 -11.64
CA GLN A 480 13.15 13.39 -12.14
C GLN A 480 14.43 14.23 -12.23
N GLN A 481 15.39 14.04 -11.32
CA GLN A 481 16.68 14.75 -11.33
C GLN A 481 17.60 14.28 -12.46
N THR A 482 17.39 13.08 -13.01
CA THR A 482 18.21 12.56 -14.13
C THR A 482 17.80 13.10 -15.50
N GLY A 483 16.67 13.83 -15.58
CA GLY A 483 16.09 14.28 -16.85
C GLY A 483 15.37 13.18 -17.64
N ALA A 484 15.16 12.00 -17.05
CA ALA A 484 14.24 11.00 -17.59
C ALA A 484 12.79 11.41 -17.30
N ASP A 485 11.90 11.16 -18.26
CA ASP A 485 10.46 11.37 -18.09
C ASP A 485 9.82 10.10 -17.55
N ILE A 486 9.05 10.22 -16.46
CA ILE A 486 8.34 9.09 -15.87
C ILE A 486 7.08 8.87 -16.72
N GLU A 487 7.16 7.90 -17.61
CA GLU A 487 6.12 7.61 -18.59
C GLU A 487 4.90 7.03 -17.89
N HIS A 488 5.10 5.93 -17.15
CA HIS A 488 4.03 5.16 -16.54
C HIS A 488 4.47 4.46 -15.25
N LEU A 489 3.55 4.39 -14.29
CA LEU A 489 3.62 3.50 -13.12
C LEU A 489 2.49 2.49 -13.28
N TYR A 490 2.82 1.22 -13.48
CA TYR A 490 1.83 0.20 -13.83
C TYR A 490 1.09 -0.25 -12.58
N ASP A 491 -0.13 0.25 -12.41
CA ASP A 491 -1.01 -0.19 -11.35
C ASP A 491 -1.45 -1.65 -11.60
N TYR A 492 -1.52 -2.42 -10.51
CA TYR A 492 -1.77 -3.86 -10.54
C TYR A 492 -3.08 -4.24 -11.22
#